data_AF-A0A923C8S4-F1
#
_entry.id   AF-A0A923C8S4-F1
#
_cell.length_a   1.000
_cell.length_b   1.000
_cell.length_c   1.000
_cell.angle_alpha   90.00
_cell.angle_beta   90.00
_cell.angle_gamma   90.00
#
_symmetry.space_group_name_H-M   'P 1'
#
loop_
_entity.id
_entity.type
_entity.pdbx_description
1 polymer ?
#
loop_
_entity_poly.entity_id
_entity_poly.type
_entity_poly.pdbx_seq_one_letter_code
_entity_poly.pdbx_strand_id
1 'polypeptide(L)'
;PSQLEISDRNGDGDIEVVVKHVYIERRMIPLNIYLQEAFDALQAKADDAAARAQLERAVVEYGNAIKDLVAANIFPGDMLWKNFGITRHGKVVFYDYDEIEYITDCNFRRVPTPRNEEDEMSGEVWYSVGRHDVFPETFGPFLLGNPLVRGEFMKHHADLLDRDFWQSHKERIAAGHVHDVFPYERDRRFIQHKLA
;
A
#
# COMPACT_ATOMS: atom_id res chain seq x y z
N PRO A 1 -7.35 -32.03 -6.22
CA PRO A 1 -7.51 -30.85 -5.35
C PRO A 1 -7.19 -31.22 -3.88
N SER A 2 -6.00 -30.88 -3.38
CA SER A 2 -5.51 -31.29 -2.05
C SER A 2 -6.22 -30.60 -0.87
N GLN A 3 -6.92 -29.49 -1.12
CA GLN A 3 -7.57 -28.63 -0.13
C GLN A 3 -9.10 -28.80 -0.04
N LEU A 4 -9.68 -29.61 -0.92
CA LEU A 4 -11.12 -29.87 -0.96
C LEU A 4 -11.38 -31.34 -0.71
N GLU A 5 -12.31 -31.64 0.17
CA GLU A 5 -12.88 -32.96 0.36
C GLU A 5 -14.37 -32.89 0.01
N ILE A 6 -14.85 -33.88 -0.75
CA ILE A 6 -16.25 -34.03 -1.10
C ILE A 6 -16.70 -35.34 -0.50
N SER A 7 -17.55 -35.29 0.51
CA SER A 7 -18.01 -36.48 1.24
C SER A 7 -19.39 -36.25 1.84
N ASP A 8 -20.15 -37.33 1.98
CA ASP A 8 -21.35 -37.40 2.82
C ASP A 8 -20.88 -37.76 4.24
N ARG A 9 -20.59 -36.75 5.07
CA ARG A 9 -19.97 -36.97 6.39
C ARG A 9 -20.94 -37.51 7.44
N ASN A 10 -22.22 -37.24 7.29
CA ASN A 10 -23.27 -37.53 8.28
C ASN A 10 -24.23 -38.65 7.81
N GLY A 11 -24.11 -39.13 6.58
CA GLY A 11 -24.87 -40.26 6.03
C GLY A 11 -26.32 -39.92 5.70
N ASP A 12 -26.65 -38.64 5.53
CA ASP A 12 -28.01 -38.18 5.20
C ASP A 12 -28.28 -38.14 3.69
N GLY A 13 -27.26 -38.43 2.87
CA GLY A 13 -27.33 -38.41 1.41
C GLY A 13 -27.03 -37.04 0.80
N ASP A 14 -26.77 -36.01 1.62
CA ASP A 14 -26.34 -34.70 1.14
C ASP A 14 -24.82 -34.66 0.96
N ILE A 15 -24.39 -34.25 -0.23
CA ILE A 15 -22.97 -34.15 -0.56
C ILE A 15 -22.43 -32.81 -0.03
N GLU A 16 -21.50 -32.87 0.91
CA GLU A 16 -20.82 -31.69 1.46
C GLU A 16 -19.49 -31.43 0.76
N VAL A 17 -19.10 -30.15 0.70
CA VAL A 17 -17.74 -29.74 0.31
C VAL A 17 -17.04 -29.19 1.53
N VAL A 18 -15.99 -29.87 1.97
CA VAL A 18 -15.14 -29.46 3.10
C VAL A 18 -13.90 -28.76 2.56
N VAL A 19 -13.75 -27.50 2.95
CA VAL A 19 -12.54 -26.71 2.69
C VAL A 19 -11.60 -26.91 3.87
N LYS A 20 -10.42 -27.51 3.64
CA LYS A 20 -9.47 -27.85 4.71
C LYS A 20 -8.92 -26.63 5.44
N HIS A 21 -8.72 -25.53 4.71
CA HIS A 21 -8.18 -24.31 5.27
C HIS A 21 -8.70 -23.10 4.49
N VAL A 22 -9.18 -22.10 5.23
CA VAL A 22 -9.68 -20.85 4.67
C VAL A 22 -9.51 -19.75 5.71
N TYR A 23 -9.19 -18.54 5.25
CA TYR A 23 -9.24 -17.33 6.06
C TYR A 23 -10.55 -16.60 5.77
N ILE A 24 -11.21 -16.13 6.81
CA ILE A 24 -12.41 -15.29 6.69
C ILE A 24 -12.05 -13.89 7.15
N GLU A 25 -12.19 -12.94 6.25
CA GLU A 25 -11.84 -11.54 6.49
C GLU A 25 -13.01 -10.59 6.22
N ARG A 26 -12.86 -9.35 6.68
CA ARG A 26 -13.86 -8.32 6.44
C ARG A 26 -13.87 -7.96 4.96
N ARG A 27 -15.03 -8.13 4.31
CA ARG A 27 -15.22 -7.70 2.93
C ARG A 27 -15.09 -6.16 2.80
N MET A 28 -14.22 -5.74 1.89
CA MET A 28 -13.98 -4.35 1.51
C MET A 28 -14.13 -4.20 -0.01
N ILE A 29 -14.16 -2.97 -0.51
CA ILE A 29 -14.08 -2.71 -1.95
C ILE A 29 -12.59 -2.66 -2.30
N PRO A 30 -12.08 -3.50 -3.22
CA PRO A 30 -10.70 -3.37 -3.70
C PRO A 30 -10.41 -1.97 -4.22
N LEU A 31 -9.29 -1.38 -3.81
CA LEU A 31 -9.00 0.04 -4.04
C LEU A 31 -8.81 0.36 -5.52
N ASN A 32 -8.31 -0.58 -6.32
CA ASN A 32 -8.26 -0.44 -7.78
C ASN A 32 -9.66 -0.29 -8.42
N ILE A 33 -10.66 -1.04 -7.92
CA ILE A 33 -12.05 -0.91 -8.39
C ILE A 33 -12.62 0.44 -7.95
N TYR A 34 -12.37 0.84 -6.70
CA TYR A 34 -12.81 2.13 -6.18
C TYR A 34 -12.24 3.33 -6.94
N LEU A 35 -10.98 3.25 -7.38
CA LEU A 35 -10.35 4.26 -8.24
C LEU A 35 -10.92 4.24 -9.67
N GLN A 36 -11.20 3.06 -10.22
CA GLN A 36 -11.79 2.93 -11.55
C GLN A 36 -13.15 3.63 -11.63
N GLU A 37 -14.00 3.49 -10.62
CA GLU A 37 -15.28 4.20 -10.55
C GLU A 37 -15.10 5.73 -10.62
N ALA A 38 -14.08 6.27 -9.94
CA ALA A 38 -13.76 7.69 -10.01
C ALA A 38 -13.24 8.10 -11.39
N PHE A 39 -12.41 7.27 -12.04
CA PHE A 39 -11.92 7.54 -13.39
C PHE A 39 -13.06 7.54 -14.42
N ASP A 40 -13.97 6.57 -14.35
CA ASP A 40 -15.10 6.46 -15.27
C ASP A 40 -16.03 7.69 -15.13
N ALA A 41 -16.27 8.14 -13.89
CA ALA A 41 -17.02 9.36 -13.62
C ALA A 41 -16.33 10.62 -14.18
N LEU A 42 -15.01 10.74 -14.02
CA LEU A 42 -14.23 11.86 -14.55
C LEU A 42 -14.12 11.84 -16.07
N GLN A 43 -14.17 10.66 -16.69
CA GLN A 43 -14.23 10.53 -18.14
C GLN A 43 -15.59 10.99 -18.68
N ALA A 44 -16.68 10.66 -17.99
CA ALA A 44 -18.02 11.13 -18.34
C ALA A 44 -18.20 12.63 -18.08
N LYS A 45 -17.60 13.15 -17.00
CA LYS A 45 -17.68 14.55 -16.58
C LYS A 45 -16.37 15.01 -15.94
N ALA A 46 -15.53 15.69 -16.71
CA ALA A 46 -14.19 16.11 -16.29
C ALA A 46 -14.16 17.05 -15.07
N ASP A 47 -15.24 17.79 -14.83
CA ASP A 47 -15.41 18.73 -13.72
C ASP A 47 -16.23 18.14 -12.56
N ASP A 48 -16.40 16.81 -12.50
CA ASP A 48 -17.09 16.16 -11.38
C ASP A 48 -16.29 16.30 -10.08
N ALA A 49 -16.74 17.23 -9.23
CA ALA A 49 -16.12 17.52 -7.95
C ALA A 49 -16.16 16.34 -6.98
N ALA A 50 -17.20 15.50 -7.03
CA ALA A 50 -17.33 14.34 -6.16
C ALA A 50 -16.32 13.25 -6.53
N ALA A 51 -16.17 12.98 -7.84
CA ALA A 51 -15.18 12.02 -8.33
C ALA A 51 -13.74 12.48 -8.06
N ARG A 52 -13.44 13.78 -8.18
CA ARG A 52 -12.12 14.34 -7.80
C ARG A 52 -11.84 14.17 -6.31
N ALA A 53 -12.81 14.49 -5.45
CA ALA A 53 -12.67 14.33 -4.01
C ALA A 53 -12.51 12.85 -3.61
N GLN A 54 -13.23 11.94 -4.28
CA GLN A 54 -13.07 10.50 -4.10
C GLN A 54 -11.65 10.03 -4.43
N LEU A 55 -11.11 10.46 -5.57
CA LEU A 55 -9.75 10.13 -6.00
C LEU A 55 -8.71 10.66 -5.01
N GLU A 56 -8.77 11.96 -4.66
CA GLU A 56 -7.84 12.58 -3.71
C GLU A 56 -7.86 11.83 -2.37
N ARG A 57 -9.05 11.57 -1.83
CA ARG A 57 -9.21 10.84 -0.58
C ARG A 57 -8.62 9.43 -0.64
N ALA A 58 -8.87 8.69 -1.73
CA ALA A 58 -8.35 7.35 -1.91
C ALA A 58 -6.81 7.33 -1.90
N VAL A 59 -6.19 8.28 -2.59
CA VAL A 59 -4.72 8.42 -2.67
C VAL A 59 -4.12 8.81 -1.32
N VAL A 60 -4.76 9.74 -0.59
CA VAL A 60 -4.32 10.17 0.74
C VAL A 60 -4.41 9.01 1.74
N GLU A 61 -5.52 8.29 1.76
CA GLU A 61 -5.73 7.17 2.68
C GLU A 61 -4.80 5.99 2.35
N TYR A 62 -4.52 5.74 1.08
CA TYR A 62 -3.53 4.74 0.67
C TYR A 62 -2.12 5.07 1.19
N GLY A 63 -1.65 6.30 1.00
CA GLY A 63 -0.33 6.69 1.48
C GLY A 63 -0.26 6.69 3.01
N ASN A 64 -1.34 7.07 3.69
CA ASN A 64 -1.42 6.97 5.15
C ASN A 64 -1.40 5.51 5.62
N ALA A 65 -2.11 4.60 4.96
CA ALA A 65 -2.10 3.18 5.30
C ALA A 65 -0.70 2.57 5.21
N ILE A 66 0.09 2.94 4.19
CA ILE A 66 1.50 2.53 4.09
C ILE A 66 2.31 3.08 5.26
N LYS A 67 2.14 4.36 5.61
CA LYS A 67 2.86 4.99 6.73
C LYS A 67 2.52 4.34 8.07
N ASP A 68 1.27 3.93 8.26
CA ASP A 68 0.83 3.22 9.46
C ASP A 68 1.45 1.82 9.55
N LEU A 69 1.57 1.10 8.43
CA LEU A 69 2.30 -0.18 8.37
C LEU A 69 3.80 0.01 8.70
N VAL A 70 4.43 1.02 8.11
CA VAL A 70 5.85 1.35 8.37
C VAL A 70 6.07 1.66 9.85
N ALA A 71 5.18 2.46 10.46
CA ALA A 71 5.22 2.77 11.88
C ALA A 71 5.11 1.52 12.77
N ALA A 72 4.44 0.47 12.29
CA ALA A 72 4.33 -0.83 12.94
C ALA A 72 5.47 -1.82 12.57
N ASN A 73 6.56 -1.35 11.96
CA ASN A 73 7.68 -2.17 11.47
C ASN A 73 7.32 -3.14 10.33
N ILE A 74 6.24 -2.89 9.59
CA ILE A 74 5.80 -3.76 8.49
C ILE A 74 6.08 -3.07 7.14
N PHE A 75 6.84 -3.77 6.29
CA PHE A 75 6.96 -3.48 4.87
C PHE A 75 5.92 -4.32 4.11
N PRO A 76 5.04 -3.70 3.31
CA PRO A 76 3.95 -4.43 2.64
C PRO A 76 4.41 -5.34 1.48
N GLY A 77 5.61 -5.16 0.93
CA GLY A 77 6.01 -5.88 -0.29
C GLY A 77 5.30 -5.30 -1.52
N ASP A 78 4.33 -6.03 -2.08
CA ASP A 78 3.51 -5.60 -3.20
C ASP A 78 2.53 -4.48 -2.80
N MET A 79 2.91 -3.25 -3.14
CA MET A 79 2.13 -2.04 -2.86
C MET A 79 1.07 -1.73 -3.91
N LEU A 80 0.78 -2.62 -4.87
CA LEU A 80 -0.24 -2.35 -5.88
C LEU A 80 -1.62 -2.11 -5.27
N TRP A 81 -2.39 -1.21 -5.88
CA TRP A 81 -3.75 -0.83 -5.45
C TRP A 81 -4.70 -2.03 -5.25
N LYS A 82 -4.47 -3.15 -5.97
CA LYS A 82 -5.26 -4.38 -5.84
C LYS A 82 -5.09 -5.12 -4.51
N ASN A 83 -4.09 -4.77 -3.70
CA ASN A 83 -3.80 -5.40 -2.40
C ASN A 83 -4.35 -4.59 -1.22
N PHE A 84 -5.03 -3.49 -1.54
CA PHE A 84 -5.63 -2.59 -0.57
C PHE A 84 -7.14 -2.56 -0.76
N GLY A 85 -7.87 -2.46 0.34
CA GLY A 85 -9.32 -2.39 0.38
C GLY A 85 -9.77 -1.11 1.05
N ILE A 86 -10.82 -0.48 0.52
CA ILE A 86 -11.47 0.64 1.16
C ILE A 86 -12.70 0.17 1.95
N THR A 87 -12.78 0.62 3.19
CA THR A 87 -13.90 0.37 4.09
C THR A 87 -15.07 1.33 3.80
N ARG A 88 -16.24 1.04 4.35
CA ARG A 88 -17.42 1.93 4.25
C ARG A 88 -17.19 3.34 4.80
N HIS A 89 -16.23 3.51 5.71
CA HIS A 89 -15.88 4.81 6.28
C HIS A 89 -14.79 5.54 5.49
N GLY A 90 -14.33 4.95 4.38
CA GLY A 90 -13.29 5.52 3.51
C GLY A 90 -11.87 5.30 4.00
N LYS A 91 -11.64 4.42 4.98
CA LYS A 91 -10.29 4.01 5.40
C LYS A 91 -9.74 2.91 4.50
N VAL A 92 -8.48 3.03 4.12
CA VAL A 92 -7.75 2.05 3.31
C VAL A 92 -7.03 1.06 4.22
N VAL A 93 -7.11 -0.22 3.89
CA VAL A 93 -6.55 -1.33 4.67
C VAL A 93 -5.83 -2.29 3.72
N PHE A 94 -4.63 -2.72 4.07
CA PHE A 94 -3.88 -3.72 3.35
C PHE A 94 -4.36 -5.14 3.71
N TYR A 95 -4.42 -6.05 2.74
CA TYR A 95 -4.92 -7.43 2.97
C TYR A 95 -4.12 -8.54 2.29
N ASP A 96 -3.05 -8.23 1.55
CA ASP A 96 -2.25 -9.26 0.85
C ASP A 96 -0.96 -9.57 1.64
N TYR A 97 -0.99 -10.62 2.46
CA TYR A 97 0.07 -10.85 3.47
C TYR A 97 1.20 -11.79 3.03
N ASP A 98 1.29 -12.14 1.75
CA ASP A 98 2.28 -13.10 1.25
C ASP A 98 3.69 -12.51 1.06
N GLU A 99 3.77 -11.21 0.72
CA GLU A 99 5.03 -10.50 0.47
C GLU A 99 5.48 -9.57 1.62
N ILE A 100 4.84 -9.64 2.79
CA ILE A 100 5.20 -8.78 3.91
C ILE A 100 6.58 -9.14 4.47
N GLU A 101 7.35 -8.12 4.83
CA GLU A 101 8.66 -8.23 5.47
C GLU A 101 8.76 -7.22 6.62
N TYR A 102 9.70 -7.40 7.55
CA TYR A 102 9.96 -6.36 8.54
C TYR A 102 10.79 -5.22 7.93
N ILE A 103 10.45 -3.98 8.29
CA ILE A 103 11.23 -2.79 7.85
C ILE A 103 12.71 -2.92 8.29
N THR A 104 12.96 -3.52 9.45
CA THR A 104 14.31 -3.81 9.95
C THR A 104 15.11 -4.76 9.06
N ASP A 105 14.45 -5.63 8.30
CA ASP A 105 15.08 -6.65 7.47
C ASP A 105 15.29 -6.16 6.03
N CYS A 106 14.56 -5.14 5.59
CA CYS A 106 14.72 -4.50 4.29
C CYS A 106 16.00 -3.65 4.19
N ASN A 107 16.66 -3.67 3.04
CA ASN A 107 17.79 -2.81 2.72
C ASN A 107 17.37 -1.70 1.73
N PHE A 108 17.05 -0.51 2.25
CA PHE A 108 16.57 0.60 1.42
C PHE A 108 17.74 1.31 0.73
N ARG A 109 17.73 1.31 -0.60
CA ARG A 109 18.81 1.84 -1.45
C ARG A 109 18.26 2.86 -2.45
N ARG A 110 19.14 3.75 -2.92
CA ARG A 110 18.88 4.58 -4.12
C ARG A 110 19.32 3.79 -5.35
N VAL A 111 18.65 3.98 -6.49
CA VAL A 111 19.14 3.42 -7.75
C VAL A 111 20.47 4.12 -8.07
N PRO A 112 21.55 3.36 -8.35
CA PRO A 112 22.81 3.95 -8.73
C PRO A 112 22.68 4.83 -9.98
N THR A 113 23.35 5.99 -10.00
CA THR A 113 23.41 6.84 -11.20
C THR A 113 24.10 6.08 -12.34
N PRO A 114 23.55 6.09 -13.58
CA PRO A 114 24.19 5.49 -14.73
C PRO A 114 25.63 5.99 -14.92
N ARG A 115 26.55 5.09 -15.28
CA ARG A 115 27.96 5.45 -15.47
C ARG A 115 28.24 5.99 -16.87
N ASN A 116 27.43 5.60 -17.84
CA ASN A 116 27.54 5.95 -19.25
C ASN A 116 26.14 5.92 -19.91
N GLU A 117 26.06 6.33 -21.18
CA GLU A 117 24.80 6.36 -21.95
C GLU A 117 24.21 4.95 -22.18
N GLU A 118 25.04 3.91 -22.24
CA GLU A 118 24.60 2.52 -22.40
C GLU A 118 23.82 2.04 -21.17
N ASP A 119 24.34 2.33 -19.97
CA ASP A 119 23.67 2.03 -18.70
C ASP A 119 22.33 2.79 -18.56
N GLU A 120 22.21 4.01 -19.13
CA GLU A 120 20.99 4.82 -19.09
C GLU A 120 19.90 4.30 -20.04
N MET A 121 20.29 3.78 -21.20
CA MET A 121 19.38 3.20 -22.19
C MET A 121 19.14 1.70 -22.00
N SER A 122 19.84 1.07 -21.05
CA SER A 122 19.72 -0.37 -20.79
C SER A 122 18.31 -0.74 -20.34
N GLY A 123 17.71 -1.72 -21.02
CA GLY A 123 16.47 -2.38 -20.57
C GLY A 123 16.67 -3.36 -19.41
N GLU A 124 17.93 -3.71 -19.11
CA GLU A 124 18.31 -4.60 -18.02
C GLU A 124 18.97 -3.84 -16.86
N VAL A 125 18.79 -4.35 -15.63
CA VAL A 125 19.40 -3.78 -14.43
C VAL A 125 20.89 -4.12 -14.40
N TRP A 126 21.76 -3.11 -14.53
CA TRP A 126 23.22 -3.26 -14.58
C TRP A 126 23.90 -3.28 -13.20
N TYR A 127 23.16 -3.01 -12.12
CA TYR A 127 23.65 -3.04 -10.75
C TYR A 127 23.14 -4.26 -9.98
N SER A 128 23.87 -4.68 -8.95
CA SER A 128 23.48 -5.82 -8.13
C SER A 128 22.28 -5.48 -7.23
N VAL A 129 21.26 -6.34 -7.29
CA VAL A 129 20.05 -6.30 -6.46
C VAL A 129 20.02 -7.56 -5.60
N GLY A 130 20.08 -7.39 -4.28
CA GLY A 130 19.89 -8.46 -3.31
C GLY A 130 18.42 -8.76 -3.04
N ARG A 131 18.12 -9.92 -2.45
CA ARG A 131 16.74 -10.35 -2.13
C ARG A 131 15.96 -9.35 -1.27
N HIS A 132 16.63 -8.65 -0.36
CA HIS A 132 16.01 -7.68 0.56
C HIS A 132 16.23 -6.23 0.14
N ASP A 133 16.81 -5.97 -1.05
CA ASP A 133 17.03 -4.61 -1.52
C ASP A 133 15.72 -4.01 -2.02
N VAL A 134 15.41 -2.82 -1.51
CA VAL A 134 14.21 -2.06 -1.87
C VAL A 134 14.64 -0.69 -2.40
N PHE A 135 14.10 -0.30 -3.55
CA PHE A 135 14.40 0.97 -4.22
C PHE A 135 13.15 1.84 -4.31
N PRO A 136 12.86 2.72 -3.32
CA PRO A 136 11.58 3.40 -3.26
C PRO A 136 11.22 4.27 -4.46
N GLU A 137 12.23 4.81 -5.14
CA GLU A 137 12.05 5.59 -6.37
C GLU A 137 11.48 4.78 -7.54
N THR A 138 11.60 3.45 -7.54
CA THR A 138 11.03 2.60 -8.59
C THR A 138 9.53 2.37 -8.42
N PHE A 139 8.95 2.67 -7.25
CA PHE A 139 7.52 2.53 -7.02
C PHE A 139 6.70 3.49 -7.89
N GLY A 140 7.25 4.66 -8.22
CA GLY A 140 6.58 5.70 -8.99
C GLY A 140 6.05 5.20 -10.35
N PRO A 141 6.90 4.67 -11.24
CA PRO A 141 6.47 4.09 -12.51
C PRO A 141 5.36 3.02 -12.39
N PHE A 142 5.39 2.18 -11.37
CA PHE A 142 4.40 1.10 -11.19
C PHE A 142 3.08 1.59 -10.59
N LEU A 143 3.11 2.53 -9.64
CA LEU A 143 1.93 3.00 -8.93
C LEU A 143 1.26 4.21 -9.59
N LEU A 144 2.04 5.06 -10.26
CA LEU A 144 1.65 6.43 -10.65
C LEU A 144 1.51 6.61 -12.17
N GLY A 145 1.04 5.56 -12.86
CA GLY A 145 0.78 5.62 -14.31
C GLY A 145 -0.32 6.60 -14.71
N ASN A 146 -1.34 6.80 -13.85
CA ASN A 146 -2.41 7.77 -14.09
C ASN A 146 -1.97 9.18 -13.63
N PRO A 147 -2.03 10.23 -14.50
CA PRO A 147 -1.59 11.58 -14.15
C PRO A 147 -2.32 12.22 -12.97
N LEU A 148 -3.62 11.94 -12.79
CA LEU A 148 -4.40 12.47 -11.69
C LEU A 148 -3.96 11.87 -10.36
N VAL A 149 -3.80 10.54 -10.33
CA VAL A 149 -3.26 9.82 -9.17
C VAL A 149 -1.84 10.30 -8.85
N ARG A 150 -0.99 10.43 -9.87
CA ARG A 150 0.37 10.95 -9.71
C ARG A 150 0.38 12.34 -9.10
N GLY A 151 -0.49 13.23 -9.56
CA GLY A 151 -0.60 14.59 -9.02
C GLY A 151 -0.91 14.60 -7.53
N GLU A 152 -1.95 13.90 -7.11
CA GLU A 152 -2.32 13.83 -5.69
C GLU A 152 -1.28 13.06 -4.85
N PHE A 153 -0.71 11.98 -5.38
CA PHE A 153 0.31 11.21 -4.66
C PHE A 153 1.56 12.04 -4.43
N MET A 154 2.06 12.75 -5.44
CA MET A 154 3.25 13.60 -5.29
C MET A 154 3.00 14.78 -4.35
N LYS A 155 1.77 15.30 -4.28
CA LYS A 155 1.37 16.38 -3.37
C LYS A 155 1.38 15.93 -1.91
N HIS A 156 0.96 14.70 -1.62
CA HIS A 156 0.73 14.23 -0.24
C HIS A 156 1.76 13.21 0.28
N HIS A 157 2.36 12.42 -0.60
CA HIS A 157 3.11 11.21 -0.28
C HIS A 157 4.39 11.03 -1.10
N ALA A 158 4.96 12.10 -1.68
CA ALA A 158 6.24 12.02 -2.39
C ALA A 158 7.38 11.44 -1.54
N ASP A 159 7.29 11.57 -0.21
CA ASP A 159 8.25 10.98 0.74
C ASP A 159 8.31 9.46 0.66
N LEU A 160 7.22 8.78 0.27
CA LEU A 160 7.22 7.32 0.09
C LEU A 160 8.11 6.86 -1.08
N LEU A 161 8.44 7.74 -2.03
CA LEU A 161 9.38 7.46 -3.12
C LEU A 161 10.84 7.76 -2.75
N ASP A 162 11.09 8.33 -1.57
CA ASP A 162 12.44 8.65 -1.13
C ASP A 162 12.96 7.60 -0.15
N ARG A 163 14.14 7.06 -0.45
CA ARG A 163 14.86 6.12 0.41
C ARG A 163 15.00 6.62 1.84
N ASP A 164 15.21 7.92 2.03
CA ASP A 164 15.51 8.48 3.36
C ASP A 164 14.30 8.43 4.30
N PHE A 165 13.07 8.47 3.77
CA PHE A 165 11.87 8.21 4.56
C PHE A 165 11.94 6.84 5.22
N TRP A 166 12.17 5.79 4.43
CA TRP A 166 12.21 4.41 4.91
C TRP A 166 13.38 4.15 5.84
N GLN A 167 14.56 4.65 5.47
CA GLN A 167 15.78 4.49 6.27
C GLN A 167 15.64 5.15 7.65
N SER A 168 15.06 6.36 7.72
CA SER A 168 14.85 7.03 9.01
C SER A 168 13.87 6.28 9.93
N HIS A 169 12.82 5.64 9.37
CA HIS A 169 11.91 4.82 10.16
C HIS A 169 12.59 3.55 10.64
N LYS A 170 13.37 2.88 9.78
CA LYS A 170 14.19 1.73 10.16
C LYS A 170 15.10 2.04 11.34
N GLU A 171 15.82 3.16 11.29
CA GLU A 171 16.73 3.59 12.36
C GLU A 171 15.99 3.89 13.67
N ARG A 172 14.83 4.55 13.61
CA ARG A 172 14.01 4.84 14.79
C ARG A 172 13.47 3.58 15.44
N ILE A 173 12.99 2.64 14.64
CA ILE A 173 12.50 1.34 15.13
C ILE A 173 13.64 0.56 15.78
N ALA A 174 14.83 0.53 15.15
CA ALA A 174 16.02 -0.10 15.71
C ALA A 174 16.48 0.56 17.03
N ALA A 175 16.24 1.87 17.20
CA ALA A 175 16.46 2.59 18.45
C ALA A 175 15.38 2.34 19.52
N GLY A 176 14.40 1.46 19.27
CA GLY A 176 13.31 1.13 20.19
C GLY A 176 12.20 2.18 20.23
N HIS A 177 12.13 3.08 19.25
CA HIS A 177 11.06 4.07 19.19
C HIS A 177 9.74 3.41 18.79
N VAL A 178 8.72 3.54 19.63
CA VAL A 178 7.34 3.15 19.31
C VAL A 178 6.63 4.36 18.72
N HIS A 179 6.20 4.26 17.46
CA HIS A 179 5.46 5.31 16.79
C HIS A 179 4.00 5.35 17.26
N ASP A 180 3.48 6.54 17.53
CA ASP A 180 2.06 6.74 17.82
C ASP A 180 1.22 6.54 16.54
N VAL A 181 0.30 5.57 16.55
CA VAL A 181 -0.73 5.40 15.53
C VAL A 181 -2.06 5.90 16.10
N PHE A 182 -2.64 6.93 15.47
CA PHE A 182 -3.89 7.54 15.94
C PHE A 182 -5.08 7.05 15.12
N PRO A 183 -6.14 6.49 15.74
CA PRO A 183 -7.31 5.99 15.01
C PRO A 183 -8.29 7.11 14.60
N TYR A 184 -7.81 8.35 14.48
CA TYR A 184 -8.62 9.53 14.15
C TYR A 184 -7.83 10.56 13.35
N GLU A 185 -8.56 11.41 12.63
CA GLU A 185 -7.99 12.49 11.82
C GLU A 185 -7.19 13.49 12.65
N ARG A 186 -6.10 14.01 12.06
CA ARG A 186 -5.18 14.92 12.76
C ARG A 186 -5.85 16.21 13.24
N ASP A 187 -6.86 16.69 12.52
CA ASP A 187 -7.65 17.88 12.87
C ASP A 187 -8.49 17.69 14.15
N ARG A 188 -8.78 16.45 14.54
CA ARG A 188 -9.44 16.10 15.80
C ARG A 188 -8.49 15.97 16.98
N ARG A 189 -7.17 16.02 16.75
CA ARG A 189 -6.19 15.94 17.83
C ARG A 189 -6.28 17.20 18.67
N PHE A 190 -6.50 17.04 19.98
CA PHE A 190 -6.36 18.16 20.91
C PHE A 190 -4.91 18.65 20.87
N ILE A 191 -4.67 19.81 20.25
CA ILE A 191 -3.40 20.50 20.36
C ILE A 191 -3.37 21.05 21.79
N GLN A 192 -2.42 20.61 22.61
CA GLN A 192 -2.15 21.30 23.87
C GLN A 192 -1.77 22.74 23.51
N HIS A 193 -2.72 23.66 23.60
CA HIS A 193 -2.38 25.04 23.90
C HIS A 193 -1.62 24.98 25.22
N LYS A 194 -0.30 25.20 25.18
CA LYS A 194 0.44 25.49 26.41
C LYS A 194 -0.29 26.64 27.08
N LEU A 195 -0.89 26.37 28.24
CA LEU A 195 -1.32 27.41 29.16
C LEU A 195 -0.08 28.25 29.43
N ALA A 196 -0.13 29.51 29.00
CA ALA A 196 0.88 30.52 29.30
C ALA A 196 0.93 30.79 30.81
#